data_AF-A0A1S9B3J4-F1
#
_entry.id   AF-A0A1S9B3J4-F1
#
_cell.length_a   1.000
_cell.length_b   1.000
_cell.length_c   1.000
_cell.angle_alpha   90.00
_cell.angle_beta   90.00
_cell.angle_gamma   90.00
#
_symmetry.space_group_name_H-M   'P 1'
#
loop_
_entity.id
_entity.type
_entity.pdbx_description
1 polymer ?
#
loop_
_entity_poly.entity_id
_entity_poly.type
_entity_poly.pdbx_seq_one_letter_code
_entity_poly.pdbx_strand_id
1 'polypeptide(L)' 'MDSKLAKRDTNACGECGSLYFADASKIMALCPECAHWLYGYSNCNHTMEQDRCLRCYWDGSVTSYVQSLK' A
#
# COMPACT_ATOMS: atom_id res chain seq x y z
N MET A 1 -12.36 8.90 27.70
CA MET A 1 -12.23 7.42 27.67
C MET A 1 -11.73 7.09 26.27
N ASP A 2 -10.43 7.27 26.08
CA ASP A 2 -9.79 7.40 24.78
C ASP A 2 -8.97 6.16 24.53
N SER A 3 -9.56 5.07 23.99
CA SER A 3 -8.78 3.88 23.59
C SER A 3 -9.64 2.84 22.88
N LYS A 4 -9.56 2.84 21.53
CA LYS A 4 -9.60 1.70 20.60
C LYS A 4 -10.23 2.10 19.27
N LEU A 5 -9.56 3.01 18.56
CA LEU A 5 -9.50 2.81 17.11
C LEU A 5 -8.22 2.00 16.91
N ALA A 6 -8.30 0.85 16.26
CA ALA A 6 -7.13 0.12 15.79
C ALA A 6 -6.40 1.02 14.78
N LYS A 7 -5.60 1.96 15.27
CA LYS A 7 -4.80 2.87 14.46
C LYS A 7 -3.66 2.04 13.89
N ARG A 8 -3.91 1.38 12.76
CA ARG A 8 -2.85 0.77 11.96
C ARG A 8 -1.94 1.90 11.50
N ASP A 9 -0.65 1.81 11.80
CA ASP A 9 0.33 2.76 11.29
C ASP A 9 0.32 2.77 9.77
N THR A 10 0.25 3.96 9.20
CA THR A 10 0.30 4.17 7.76
C THR A 10 1.63 4.79 7.37
N ASN A 11 2.30 4.19 6.39
CA ASN A 11 3.50 4.75 5.77
C ASN A 11 3.17 5.26 4.37
N ALA A 12 3.97 6.21 3.89
CA ALA A 12 3.93 6.64 2.50
C ALA A 12 4.87 5.76 1.66
N CYS A 13 4.42 5.35 0.48
CA CYS A 13 5.24 4.62 -0.47
C CYS A 13 6.29 5.56 -1.07
N GLY A 14 7.56 5.19 -1.00
CA GLY A 14 8.67 5.95 -1.58
C GLY A 14 8.63 6.02 -3.11
N GLU A 15 7.90 5.11 -3.77
CA GLU A 15 7.79 5.08 -5.22
C GLU A 15 6.58 5.88 -5.70
N CYS A 16 5.37 5.47 -5.31
CA CYS A 16 4.14 6.09 -5.80
C CYS A 16 3.56 7.18 -4.90
N GLY A 17 4.14 7.42 -3.71
CA GLY A 17 3.63 8.39 -2.74
C GLY A 17 2.33 7.98 -2.02
N SER A 18 1.71 6.87 -2.42
CA SER A 18 0.46 6.39 -1.82
C SER A 18 0.64 6.00 -0.35
N LEU A 19 -0.38 6.26 0.47
CA LEU A 19 -0.42 5.79 1.85
C LEU A 19 -0.79 4.31 1.89
N TYR A 20 -0.11 3.54 2.74
CA TYR A 20 -0.40 2.13 2.95
C TYR A 20 -0.16 1.73 4.41
N PHE A 21 -0.78 0.65 4.89
CA PHE A 21 -0.52 0.16 6.24
C PHE A 21 0.87 -0.47 6.34
N ALA A 22 1.66 -0.05 7.32
CA ALA A 22 3.03 -0.53 7.52
C ALA A 22 3.10 -2.06 7.68
N ASP A 23 2.10 -2.67 8.32
CA ASP A 23 2.00 -4.12 8.51
C ASP A 23 1.56 -4.88 7.24
N ALA A 24 0.96 -4.20 6.27
CA ALA A 24 0.47 -4.82 5.03
C ALA A 24 1.56 -5.03 3.98
N SER A 25 2.74 -4.40 4.14
CA SER A 25 3.86 -4.54 3.21
C SER A 25 5.04 -5.26 3.82
N LYS A 26 5.77 -6.03 2.99
CA LYS A 26 7.05 -6.64 3.38
C LYS A 26 8.21 -5.64 3.36
N ILE A 27 8.06 -4.53 2.63
CA ILE A 27 9.07 -3.47 2.54
C ILE A 27 8.47 -2.22 3.19
N MET A 28 9.04 -1.78 4.32
CA MET A 28 8.57 -0.60 5.07
C MET A 28 8.62 0.73 4.31
N ALA A 29 9.26 0.75 3.14
CA ALA A 29 9.34 1.91 2.27
C ALA A 29 8.37 1.86 1.09
N LEU A 30 7.73 0.72 0.79
CA LEU A 30 6.93 0.52 -0.43
C LEU A 30 5.56 -0.07 -0.14
N CYS A 31 4.53 0.38 -0.84
CA CYS A 31 3.24 -0.27 -0.77
C CYS A 31 3.28 -1.68 -1.39
N PRO A 32 2.32 -2.56 -1.08
CA PRO A 32 2.30 -3.93 -1.59
C PRO A 32 2.30 -4.02 -3.12
N GLU A 33 1.65 -3.08 -3.81
CA GLU A 33 1.60 -3.02 -5.27
C GLU A 33 2.99 -2.72 -5.85
N CYS A 34 3.66 -1.65 -5.38
CA CYS A 34 5.01 -1.33 -5.85
C CYS A 34 6.04 -2.40 -5.47
N ALA A 35 5.95 -2.97 -4.27
CA ALA A 35 6.83 -4.06 -3.85
C ALA A 35 6.65 -5.32 -4.72
N HIS A 36 5.42 -5.60 -5.17
CA HIS A 36 5.14 -6.69 -6.10
C HIS A 36 5.80 -6.47 -7.46
N TRP A 37 5.59 -5.32 -8.09
CA TRP A 37 6.10 -5.06 -9.44
C TRP A 37 7.61 -4.84 -9.49
N LEU A 38 8.19 -4.20 -8.48
CA LEU A 38 9.63 -3.88 -8.46
C LEU A 38 10.51 -5.03 -7.98
N TYR A 39 10.01 -5.84 -7.05
CA TYR A 39 10.81 -6.87 -6.38
C TYR A 39 10.19 -8.27 -6.41
N GLY A 40 8.99 -8.45 -6.97
CA GLY A 40 8.33 -9.75 -7.08
C GLY A 40 7.70 -10.26 -5.78
N TYR A 41 7.46 -9.41 -4.78
CA TYR A 41 6.81 -9.83 -3.52
C TYR A 41 5.34 -10.20 -3.73
N SER A 42 4.75 -10.92 -2.79
CA SER A 42 3.31 -11.24 -2.81
C SER A 42 2.49 -9.95 -2.79
N ASN A 43 1.66 -9.75 -3.82
CA ASN A 43 0.80 -8.59 -3.87
C ASN A 43 -0.35 -8.69 -2.86
N CYS A 44 -0.85 -7.54 -2.40
CA CYS A 44 -2.11 -7.49 -1.69
C CYS A 44 -3.25 -7.77 -2.67
N ASN A 45 -4.21 -8.60 -2.27
CA ASN A 45 -5.44 -8.73 -3.04
C ASN A 45 -6.31 -7.49 -2.76
N HIS A 46 -6.14 -6.46 -3.57
CA HIS A 46 -6.68 -5.12 -3.33
C HIS A 46 -8.21 -5.10 -3.35
N THR A 47 -8.82 -4.92 -2.17
CA THR A 47 -10.25 -4.66 -2.03
C THR A 47 -10.46 -3.16 -1.89
N MET A 48 -10.76 -2.49 -3.01
CA MET A 48 -10.97 -1.04 -3.06
C MET A 48 -12.39 -0.69 -2.60
N GLU A 49 -12.50 0.18 -1.59
CA GLU A 49 -13.75 0.75 -1.10
C GLU A 49 -13.49 2.23 -0.78
N GLN A 50 -14.30 3.14 -1.33
CA GLN A 50 -14.14 4.60 -1.12
C GLN A 50 -12.71 5.10 -1.46
N ASP A 51 -12.21 4.75 -2.65
CA ASP A 51 -10.90 5.18 -3.17
C ASP A 51 -9.68 4.66 -2.40
N ARG A 52 -9.85 3.74 -1.43
CA ARG A 52 -8.72 3.11 -0.74
C ARG A 52 -8.91 1.62 -0.57
N CYS A 53 -7.81 0.90 -0.49
CA CYS A 53 -7.85 -0.50 -0.19
C CYS A 53 -8.13 -0.73 1.30
N LEU A 54 -9.19 -1.48 1.65
CA LEU A 54 -9.49 -1.80 3.05
C LEU A 54 -8.36 -2.61 3.73
N ARG A 55 -7.64 -3.40 2.93
CA ARG A 55 -6.59 -4.31 3.43
C ARG A 55 -5.26 -3.61 3.63
N CYS A 56 -4.79 -2.86 2.63
CA CYS A 56 -3.46 -2.22 2.65
C CYS A 56 -3.49 -0.69 2.66
N TYR A 57 -4.65 -0.03 2.64
CA TYR A 57 -4.84 1.44 2.56
C TYR A 57 -4.39 2.16 1.30
N TRP A 58 -3.78 1.42 0.37
CA TRP A 58 -3.36 1.93 -0.92
C TRP A 58 -4.52 2.58 -1.69
N ASP A 59 -4.31 3.76 -2.25
CA ASP A 59 -5.35 4.54 -2.94
C ASP A 59 -5.51 4.20 -4.44
N GLY A 60 -4.64 3.36 -5.00
CA GLY A 60 -4.61 3.11 -6.45
C GLY A 60 -3.48 3.84 -7.17
N SER A 61 -2.82 4.80 -6.51
CA SER A 61 -1.70 5.53 -7.08
C SER A 61 -0.50 4.62 -7.38
N VAL A 62 0.00 4.70 -8.62
CA VAL A 62 1.22 4.06 -9.13
C VAL A 62 2.01 5.04 -9.98
N THR A 63 3.33 4.87 -10.04
CA THR A 63 4.17 5.63 -10.95
C THR A 63 4.06 5.10 -12.38
N SER A 64 4.43 5.92 -13.36
CA SER A 64 4.51 5.52 -14.77
C SER A 64 5.43 4.31 -14.97
N TYR A 65 6.51 4.22 -14.18
CA TYR A 65 7.43 3.10 -14.24
C TYR A 65 6.77 1.80 -13.78
N VAL A 66 6.14 1.78 -12.60
CA VAL A 66 5.40 0.61 -12.11
C VAL A 66 4.25 0.26 -13.04
N GLN A 67 3.57 1.25 -13.61
CA GLN A 67 2.51 1.04 -14.60
C GLN A 67 3.02 0.41 -15.90
N SER A 68 4.29 0.61 -16.27
CA SER A 68 4.90 -0.06 -17.44
C SER A 68 5.33 -1.51 -17.17
N LEU A 69 5.46 -1.89 -15.89
CA LEU A 69 5.80 -3.25 -15.46
C LEU A 69 4.54 -4.12 -15.25
N LYS A 70 3.38 -3.48 -15.12
CA LYS A 70 2.07 -4.09 -14.95
C LYS A 70 1.48 -4.56 -16.28
#